data_AF-A0A973GCM4-F1
#
_entry.id   AF-A0A973GCM4-F1
#
_cell.length_a   1.000
_cell.length_b   1.000
_cell.length_c   1.000
_cell.angle_alpha   90.00
_cell.angle_beta   90.00
_cell.angle_gamma   90.00
#
_symmetry.space_group_name_H-M   'P 1'
#
loop_
_entity.id
_entity.type
_entity.pdbx_description
1 polymer ?
#
loop_
_entity_poly.entity_id
_entity_poly.type
_entity_poly.pdbx_seq_one_letter_code
_entity_poly.pdbx_strand_id
1 'polypeptide(L)'
;MAKGMMCQSCGMPLSKDPQGGGTNADGSKSAMYCSYCYQNGAFTAPDITAVQMQEFVVAKLKEMHYPGFIAKFFAKNIPSLERWKNVSVSASPVAPAIETVVPPVYTPASDSIVSNIPEAPIVSPRDESASGTGDQESA
;
A
#
# COMPACT_ATOMS: atom_id res chain seq x y z
N MET A 1 10.52 -4.56 17.65
CA MET A 1 9.06 -4.53 17.89
C MET A 1 8.66 -3.07 18.13
N ALA A 2 8.04 -2.39 17.16
CA ALA A 2 7.51 -1.04 17.36
C ALA A 2 6.29 -1.12 18.31
N LYS A 3 6.55 -1.02 19.61
CA LYS A 3 5.56 -1.09 20.68
C LYS A 3 4.61 0.11 20.57
N GLY A 4 3.40 -0.10 20.05
CA GLY A 4 2.24 0.78 20.26
C GLY A 4 2.39 2.24 19.83
N MET A 5 3.33 2.57 18.96
CA MET A 5 3.50 3.95 18.48
C MET A 5 2.38 4.29 17.48
N MET A 6 1.76 5.44 17.70
CA MET A 6 0.75 6.01 16.82
C MET A 6 1.44 7.00 15.89
N CYS A 7 1.03 7.03 14.62
CA CYS A 7 1.56 7.97 13.65
C CYS A 7 1.26 9.40 14.11
N GLN A 8 2.31 10.23 14.25
CA GLN A 8 2.19 11.62 14.69
C GLN A 8 1.63 12.58 13.62
N SER A 9 1.16 12.03 12.49
CA SER A 9 0.47 12.79 11.42
C SER A 9 -1.01 12.40 11.31
N CYS A 10 -1.32 11.10 11.20
CA CYS A 10 -2.69 10.59 10.98
C CYS A 10 -3.29 9.81 12.16
N GLY A 11 -2.54 9.58 13.24
CA GLY A 11 -3.00 8.82 14.41
C GLY A 11 -3.11 7.31 14.18
N MET A 12 -2.71 6.79 13.01
CA MET A 12 -2.77 5.36 12.71
C MET A 12 -1.73 4.58 13.53
N PRO A 13 -2.08 3.42 14.12
CA PRO A 13 -1.11 2.56 14.81
C PRO A 13 -0.07 2.03 13.81
N LEU A 14 1.23 2.19 14.10
CA LEU A 14 2.29 1.67 13.22
C LEU A 14 2.24 0.14 13.08
N SER A 15 1.67 -0.56 14.07
CA SER A 15 1.45 -2.01 13.99
C SER A 15 0.45 -2.43 12.91
N LYS A 16 -0.38 -1.49 12.41
CA LYS A 16 -1.33 -1.71 11.31
C LYS A 16 -0.76 -1.28 9.96
N ASP A 17 0.42 -0.68 9.93
CA ASP A 17 1.09 -0.27 8.71
C ASP A 17 1.77 -1.48 8.04
N PRO A 18 1.51 -1.78 6.75
CA PRO A 18 2.13 -2.92 6.07
C PRO A 18 3.66 -2.84 6.02
N GLN A 19 4.22 -1.63 6.00
CA GLN A 19 5.67 -1.41 5.97
C GLN A 19 6.29 -1.28 7.38
N GLY A 20 5.45 -1.22 8.41
CA GLY A 20 5.85 -1.11 9.82
C GLY A 20 6.44 0.24 10.22
N GLY A 21 6.17 1.30 9.46
CA GLY A 21 6.72 2.64 9.65
C GLY A 21 7.06 3.34 8.33
N GLY A 22 7.17 4.66 8.37
CA GLY A 22 7.67 5.47 7.26
C GLY A 22 9.16 5.30 7.02
N THR A 23 9.70 5.95 5.99
CA THR A 23 11.12 5.85 5.63
C THR A 23 11.77 7.23 5.69
N ASN A 24 12.94 7.34 6.33
CA ASN A 24 13.74 8.55 6.37
C ASN A 24 14.58 8.71 5.09
N ALA A 25 15.21 9.87 4.89
CA ALA A 25 16.02 10.14 3.69
C ALA A 25 17.24 9.20 3.57
N ASP A 26 17.74 8.70 4.70
CA ASP A 26 18.83 7.72 4.78
C ASP A 26 18.37 6.25 4.54
N GLY A 27 17.07 6.02 4.34
CA GLY A 27 16.50 4.69 4.16
C GLY A 27 16.16 3.96 5.46
N SER A 28 16.48 4.51 6.63
CA SER A 28 16.01 3.94 7.91
C SER A 28 14.51 4.10 8.10
N LYS A 29 13.93 3.25 8.95
CA LYS A 29 12.51 3.31 9.29
C LYS A 29 12.23 4.37 10.34
N SER A 30 11.24 5.20 10.08
CA SER A 30 10.67 6.14 11.04
C SER A 30 9.75 5.41 12.02
N ALA A 31 10.00 5.58 13.31
CA ALA A 31 9.17 5.06 14.39
C ALA A 31 8.00 5.98 14.76
N MET A 32 7.98 7.21 14.23
CA MET A 32 7.00 8.24 14.57
C MET A 32 5.92 8.43 13.50
N TYR A 33 6.23 8.07 12.25
CA TYR A 33 5.33 8.22 11.12
C TYR A 33 5.08 6.87 10.44
N CYS A 34 3.89 6.70 9.86
CA CYS A 34 3.57 5.54 9.03
C CYS A 34 4.00 5.74 7.58
N SER A 35 4.06 4.64 6.82
CA SER A 35 4.45 4.67 5.41
C SER A 35 3.53 5.50 4.51
N TYR A 36 2.26 5.66 4.85
CA TYR A 36 1.35 6.51 4.06
C TYR A 36 1.60 8.01 4.26
N CYS A 37 2.09 8.42 5.43
CA CYS A 37 2.27 9.83 5.77
C CYS A 37 3.69 10.33 5.48
N TYR A 38 4.70 9.47 5.55
CA TYR A 38 6.10 9.87 5.46
C TYR A 38 6.93 8.83 4.71
N GLN A 39 7.53 9.25 3.59
CA GLN A 39 8.31 8.39 2.70
C GLN A 39 9.56 9.14 2.25
N ASN A 40 10.70 8.44 2.24
CA ASN A 40 12.00 8.95 1.78
C ASN A 40 12.39 10.30 2.39
N GLY A 41 12.07 10.53 3.67
CA GLY A 41 12.41 11.78 4.35
C GLY A 41 11.44 12.94 4.12
N ALA A 42 10.32 12.72 3.42
CA ALA A 42 9.34 13.75 3.13
C ALA A 42 7.91 13.30 3.47
N PHE A 43 7.06 14.27 3.85
CA PHE A 43 5.63 14.02 3.99
C PHE A 43 4.98 13.88 2.62
N THR A 44 4.10 12.90 2.46
CA THR A 44 3.37 12.68 1.20
C THR A 44 2.42 13.82 0.85
N ALA A 45 1.95 14.56 1.86
CA ALA A 45 1.09 15.73 1.70
C ALA A 45 1.57 16.85 2.64
N PRO A 46 2.56 17.67 2.24
CA PRO A 46 3.08 18.76 3.07
C PRO A 46 2.06 19.90 3.23
N ASP A 47 1.26 20.19 2.21
CA ASP A 47 0.29 21.30 2.19
C ASP A 47 -1.07 20.98 2.84
N ILE A 48 -1.27 19.73 3.25
CA ILE A 48 -2.53 19.32 3.87
C ILE A 48 -2.67 19.96 5.26
N THR A 49 -3.87 20.45 5.57
CA THR A 49 -4.17 20.99 6.90
C THR A 49 -4.60 19.88 7.87
N ALA A 50 -4.59 20.17 9.17
CA ALA A 50 -5.05 19.21 10.17
C ALA A 50 -6.51 18.79 9.94
N VAL A 51 -7.37 19.71 9.49
CA VAL A 51 -8.79 19.44 9.18
C VAL A 51 -8.91 18.52 7.97
N GLN A 52 -8.16 18.79 6.89
CA GLN A 52 -8.14 17.94 5.70
C GLN A 52 -7.63 16.53 6.01
N MET A 53 -6.62 16.41 6.88
CA MET A 53 -6.14 15.11 7.35
C MET A 53 -7.21 14.35 8.16
N GLN A 54 -8.04 15.03 8.96
CA GLN A 54 -9.16 14.40 9.66
C GLN A 54 -10.16 13.80 8.69
N GLU A 55 -10.57 14.56 7.68
CA GLU A 55 -11.51 14.10 6.66
C GLU A 55 -10.94 12.90 5.89
N PHE A 56 -9.66 12.95 5.53
CA PHE A 56 -8.95 11.87 4.87
C PHE A 56 -8.95 10.58 5.71
N VAL A 57 -8.59 10.69 7.00
CA VAL A 57 -8.58 9.53 7.92
C VAL A 57 -10.00 8.97 8.11
N VAL A 58 -11.01 9.84 8.24
CA VAL A 58 -12.41 9.41 8.34
C VAL A 58 -12.86 8.69 7.07
N ALA A 59 -12.53 9.21 5.90
CA ALA A 59 -12.85 8.59 4.62
C ALA A 59 -12.21 7.20 4.49
N LYS A 60 -10.92 7.08 4.81
CA LYS A 60 -10.19 5.80 4.79
C LYS A 60 -10.72 4.78 5.78
N LEU A 61 -11.10 5.21 6.99
CA LEU A 61 -11.72 4.31 7.98
C LEU A 61 -13.10 3.82 7.51
N LYS A 62 -13.90 4.68 6.89
CA LYS A 62 -15.18 4.28 6.29
C LYS A 62 -15.00 3.29 5.14
N GLU A 63 -13.99 3.50 4.30
CA GLU A 63 -13.62 2.57 3.21
C GLU A 63 -13.24 1.19 3.76
N MET A 64 -12.59 1.14 4.94
CA MET A 64 -12.31 -0.09 5.67
C MET A 64 -13.50 -0.62 6.50
N HIS A 65 -14.73 -0.18 6.21
CA HIS A 65 -15.96 -0.57 6.90
C HIS A 65 -15.99 -0.27 8.42
N TYR A 66 -15.18 0.66 8.91
CA TYR A 66 -15.35 1.16 10.27
C TYR A 66 -16.59 2.07 10.35
N PRO A 67 -17.36 2.00 11.43
CA PRO A 67 -18.49 2.87 11.60
C PRO A 67 -18.03 4.33 11.75
N GLY A 68 -18.73 5.24 11.08
CA GLY A 68 -18.30 6.64 10.95
C GLY A 68 -18.10 7.40 12.27
N PHE A 69 -18.79 6.99 13.35
CA PHE A 69 -18.59 7.59 14.67
C PHE A 69 -17.22 7.25 15.27
N ILE A 70 -16.75 6.01 15.10
CA ILE A 70 -15.41 5.57 15.52
C ILE A 70 -14.37 6.32 14.69
N ALA A 71 -14.59 6.39 13.38
CA ALA A 71 -13.70 7.10 12.46
C ALA A 71 -13.49 8.56 12.88
N LYS A 72 -14.58 9.28 13.18
CA LYS A 72 -14.53 10.65 13.69
C LYS A 72 -13.84 10.77 15.05
N PHE A 73 -14.06 9.80 15.95
CA PHE A 73 -13.41 9.81 17.27
C PHE A 73 -11.88 9.70 17.16
N PHE A 74 -11.37 8.84 16.27
CA PHE A 74 -9.94 8.75 15.98
C PHE A 74 -9.41 10.04 15.37
N ALA A 75 -10.11 10.58 14.37
CA ALA A 75 -9.70 11.80 13.69
C ALA A 75 -9.70 13.02 14.62
N LYS A 76 -10.58 13.08 15.63
CA LYS A 76 -10.68 14.22 16.57
C LYS A 76 -9.38 14.52 17.32
N ASN A 77 -8.50 13.53 17.51
CA ASN A 77 -7.21 13.72 18.19
C ASN A 77 -6.06 14.13 17.25
N ILE A 78 -6.27 14.14 15.93
CA ILE A 78 -5.26 14.53 14.93
C ILE A 78 -4.64 15.91 15.20
N PRO A 79 -5.40 16.99 15.49
CA PRO A 79 -4.79 18.32 15.65
C PRO A 79 -3.92 18.45 16.92
N SER A 80 -3.97 17.46 17.82
CA SER A 80 -3.14 17.40 19.03
C SER A 80 -1.78 16.72 18.79
N LEU A 81 -1.58 16.07 17.64
CA LEU A 81 -0.35 15.34 17.33
C LEU A 81 0.83 16.28 17.03
N GLU A 82 2.06 15.79 17.19
CA GLU A 82 3.29 16.61 17.11
C GLU A 82 3.43 17.37 15.79
N ARG A 83 2.99 16.80 14.66
CA ARG A 83 3.01 17.47 13.35
C ARG A 83 2.18 18.77 13.35
N TRP A 84 1.08 18.78 14.08
CA TRP A 84 0.07 19.84 14.05
C TRP A 84 0.17 20.78 15.25
N LYS A 85 0.71 20.29 16.36
CA LYS A 85 0.82 21.02 17.64
C LYS A 85 1.63 22.32 17.54
N ASN A 86 2.54 22.41 16.57
CA ASN A 86 3.37 23.60 16.32
C ASN A 86 2.84 24.51 15.19
N VAL A 87 1.68 24.19 14.59
CA VAL A 87 1.03 25.01 13.55
C VAL A 87 -0.20 25.70 14.15
N SER A 88 0.00 26.38 15.28
CA SER A 88 -1.04 27.16 15.96
C SER A 88 -0.97 28.65 15.59
N VAL A 89 -0.81 28.98 14.32
CA VAL A 89 -1.25 30.27 13.79
C VAL A 89 -1.82 30.08 12.39
N SER A 90 -2.98 30.72 12.16
CA SER A 90 -3.68 30.91 10.89
C SER A 90 -4.37 29.68 10.27
N ALA A 91 -5.56 29.40 10.80
CA ALA A 91 -6.72 29.23 9.93
C ALA A 91 -6.83 30.49 9.03
N SER A 92 -6.16 30.47 7.89
CA SER A 92 -6.39 31.44 6.82
C SER A 92 -7.42 30.84 5.87
N PRO A 93 -8.54 31.54 5.58
CA PRO A 93 -9.56 31.05 4.66
C PRO A 93 -9.04 31.22 3.22
N VAL A 94 -8.25 30.27 2.73
CA VAL A 94 -8.12 30.13 1.28
C VAL A 94 -9.35 29.38 0.80
N ALA A 95 -10.29 30.17 0.30
CA ALA A 95 -11.44 29.77 -0.49
C ALA A 95 -11.04 28.76 -1.60
N PRO A 96 -11.97 27.91 -2.05
CA PRO A 96 -11.67 26.76 -2.88
C PRO A 96 -11.31 27.19 -4.30
N ALA A 97 -10.05 26.95 -4.69
CA ALA A 97 -9.73 26.80 -6.10
C ALA A 97 -10.10 25.37 -6.49
N ILE A 98 -11.32 25.24 -7.00
CA ILE A 98 -11.67 24.28 -8.02
C ILE A 98 -10.54 24.13 -9.04
N GLU A 99 -9.81 23.03 -9.01
CA GLU A 99 -9.30 22.47 -10.26
C GLU A 99 -9.41 20.95 -10.19
N THR A 100 -10.42 20.50 -10.93
CA THR A 100 -10.68 19.13 -11.34
C THR A 100 -9.43 18.50 -11.94
N VAL A 101 -8.64 17.80 -11.15
CA VAL A 101 -7.68 16.82 -11.66
C VAL A 101 -7.83 15.53 -10.87
N VAL A 102 -8.84 14.77 -11.27
CA VAL A 102 -8.88 13.31 -11.10
C VAL A 102 -7.83 12.76 -12.08
N PRO A 103 -6.78 12.05 -11.62
CA PRO A 103 -6.71 10.61 -11.91
C PRO A 103 -5.86 9.80 -10.90
N PRO A 104 -5.80 8.46 -11.01
CA PRO A 104 -6.62 7.58 -11.83
C PRO A 104 -7.55 6.71 -10.97
N VAL A 105 -8.73 6.46 -11.52
CA VAL A 105 -9.54 5.29 -11.17
C VAL A 105 -8.67 4.05 -11.34
N TYR A 106 -8.37 3.38 -10.23
CA TYR A 106 -7.89 2.02 -10.24
C TYR A 106 -9.04 1.14 -10.70
N THR A 107 -9.09 0.87 -12.00
CA THR A 107 -9.94 -0.20 -12.55
C THR A 107 -9.24 -1.53 -12.29
N PRO A 108 -9.81 -2.46 -11.50
CA PRO A 108 -9.39 -3.85 -11.58
C PRO A 108 -9.94 -4.42 -12.90
N ALA A 109 -9.09 -4.52 -13.91
CA ALA A 109 -9.38 -5.38 -15.07
C ALA A 109 -9.21 -6.84 -14.61
N SER A 110 -10.33 -7.43 -14.20
CA SER A 110 -10.53 -8.87 -14.22
C SER A 110 -10.75 -9.29 -15.68
N ASP A 111 -9.75 -9.90 -16.31
CA ASP A 111 -9.97 -10.76 -17.47
C ASP A 111 -8.89 -11.85 -17.53
N SER A 112 -9.30 -13.04 -17.08
CA SER A 112 -9.01 -14.34 -17.69
C SER A 112 -7.73 -14.47 -18.54
N ILE A 113 -6.61 -14.85 -17.92
CA ILE A 113 -5.53 -15.54 -18.65
C ILE A 113 -6.01 -16.98 -18.88
N VAL A 114 -6.72 -17.19 -19.99
CA VAL A 114 -6.86 -18.49 -20.62
C VAL A 114 -5.49 -18.90 -21.16
N SER A 115 -5.00 -20.04 -20.69
CA SER A 115 -3.85 -20.74 -21.25
C SER A 115 -4.06 -20.94 -22.75
N ASN A 116 -3.30 -20.21 -23.57
CA ASN A 116 -3.19 -20.48 -24.99
C ASN A 116 -1.83 -21.15 -25.24
N ILE A 117 -1.88 -22.47 -25.36
CA ILE A 117 -0.79 -23.36 -25.75
C ILE A 117 -0.58 -23.17 -27.26
N PRO A 118 0.61 -22.78 -27.76
CA PRO A 118 0.90 -22.90 -29.18
C PRO A 118 1.20 -24.38 -29.52
N GLU A 119 0.38 -24.92 -30.42
CA GLU A 119 0.60 -26.21 -31.09
C GLU A 119 2.00 -26.23 -31.74
N ALA A 120 2.82 -27.19 -31.31
CA ALA A 120 4.07 -27.50 -31.97
C ALA A 120 3.80 -28.37 -33.22
N PRO A 121 4.51 -28.13 -34.33
CA PRO A 121 4.24 -28.79 -35.61
C PRO A 121 4.66 -30.28 -35.61
N ILE A 122 3.68 -31.10 -36.00
CA ILE A 122 3.83 -32.46 -36.52
C ILE A 122 4.66 -32.48 -37.81
N VAL A 123 5.91 -32.94 -37.74
CA VAL A 123 6.59 -33.64 -38.85
C VAL A 123 7.52 -34.74 -38.30
N SER A 124 7.48 -35.88 -38.98
CA SER A 124 8.09 -37.21 -38.79
C SER A 124 9.65 -37.20 -38.82
N PRO A 125 10.41 -38.33 -38.90
CA PRO A 125 10.07 -39.78 -38.96
C PRO A 125 11.00 -40.73 -38.15
N ARG A 126 10.73 -42.04 -38.26
CA ARG A 126 11.68 -43.20 -38.35
C ARG A 126 12.91 -43.26 -37.42
N ASP A 127 13.02 -44.35 -36.65
CA ASP A 127 14.07 -45.41 -36.78
C ASP A 127 13.95 -46.30 -35.52
N GLU A 128 13.59 -47.56 -35.66
CA GLU A 128 14.51 -48.69 -35.87
C GLU A 128 14.69 -49.47 -34.56
N SER A 129 13.76 -50.39 -34.33
CA SER A 129 13.89 -51.45 -33.34
C SER A 129 14.94 -52.45 -33.84
N ALA A 130 16.15 -52.39 -33.30
CA ALA A 130 17.16 -53.43 -33.46
C ALA A 130 18.07 -53.52 -32.24
N SER A 131 18.54 -54.74 -31.99
CA SER A 131 19.44 -55.22 -30.91
C SER A 131 18.80 -55.32 -29.51
N GLY A 132 18.74 -56.46 -28.82
CA GLY A 132 19.39 -57.75 -28.99
C GLY A 132 20.53 -57.93 -27.99
N THR A 133 20.47 -59.03 -27.23
CA THR A 133 21.54 -59.75 -26.49
C THR A 133 21.76 -59.45 -24.99
N GLY A 134 22.08 -60.52 -24.26
CA GLY A 134 22.67 -60.54 -22.91
C GLY A 134 21.67 -60.96 -21.82
N ASP A 135 21.38 -62.25 -21.60
CA ASP A 135 22.25 -63.26 -20.98
C ASP A 135 22.66 -62.88 -19.54
N GLN A 136 22.08 -63.56 -18.55
CA GLN A 136 22.74 -63.81 -17.27
C GLN A 136 22.12 -65.01 -16.54
N GLU A 137 22.91 -66.07 -16.63
CA GLU A 137 23.02 -67.27 -15.80
C GLU A 137 23.29 -66.96 -14.30
N SER A 138 23.03 -67.97 -13.45
CA SER A 138 23.54 -68.18 -12.08
C SER A 138 22.60 -67.83 -10.92
N ALA A 139 21.89 -68.84 -10.39
CA ALA A 139 22.27 -69.57 -9.16
C ALA A 139 21.13 -70.49 -8.69
#